data_AF-A0AAP8PZF3-F1
#
_entry.id   AF-A0AAP8PZF3-F1
#
_cell.length_a   1.000
_cell.length_b   1.000
_cell.length_c   1.000
_cell.angle_alpha   90.00
_cell.angle_beta   90.00
_cell.angle_gamma   90.00
#
_symmetry.space_group_name_H-M   'P 1'
#
loop_
_entity.id
_entity.type
_entity.pdbx_description
1 polymer ?
#
loop_
_entity_poly.entity_id
_entity_poly.type
_entity_poly.pdbx_seq_one_letter_code
_entity_poly.pdbx_strand_id
1 'polypeptide(L)'
;MKIQRSGSIPSQRGSADYFTGQVRIDAPFAGDAPARVGGATVTFEPGARTAWHTHPLGQTLIVTQGRGWIQMWGEKTQEMHPGDIVWIPADVKHWHGATPDTAMTHIAIAEAVDGSPVTWLEPVSEADYRP
;
A
#
# COMPACT_ATOMS: atom_id res chain seq x y z
N MET A 1 -12.33 -12.61 20.96
CA MET A 1 -11.42 -11.47 21.15
C MET A 1 -9.98 -11.97 21.00
N LYS A 2 -9.19 -11.33 20.14
CA LYS A 2 -7.79 -11.69 19.87
C LYS A 2 -6.95 -10.41 19.96
N ILE A 3 -5.83 -10.46 20.68
CA ILE A 3 -4.86 -9.36 20.70
C ILE A 3 -3.59 -9.87 20.03
N GLN A 4 -3.23 -9.29 18.90
CA GLN A 4 -1.89 -9.45 18.33
C GLN A 4 -1.01 -8.38 18.99
N ARG A 5 -0.01 -8.81 19.77
CA ARG A 5 0.81 -7.88 20.54
C ARG A 5 1.84 -7.24 19.60
N SER A 6 2.09 -5.95 19.78
CA SER A 6 3.17 -5.27 19.05
C SER A 6 4.48 -6.04 19.21
N GLY A 7 5.17 -6.27 18.09
CA GLY A 7 6.41 -7.06 18.05
C GLY A 7 6.25 -8.58 18.06
N SER A 8 5.03 -9.14 18.16
CA SER A 8 4.84 -10.59 18.14
C SER A 8 4.86 -11.20 16.73
N ILE A 9 4.73 -10.37 15.68
CA ILE A 9 4.82 -10.78 14.29
C ILE A 9 6.06 -10.09 13.69
N PRO A 10 7.06 -10.85 13.20
CA PRO A 10 8.22 -10.28 12.55
C PRO A 10 7.84 -9.47 11.31
N SER A 11 8.56 -8.39 11.07
CA SER A 11 8.47 -7.62 9.83
C SER A 11 8.86 -8.49 8.62
N GLN A 12 8.25 -8.21 7.48
CA GLN A 12 8.56 -8.87 6.21
C GLN A 12 9.08 -7.86 5.19
N ARG A 13 9.92 -8.31 4.28
CA ARG A 13 10.30 -7.51 3.11
C ARG A 13 9.22 -7.65 2.03
N GLY A 14 8.88 -6.57 1.36
CA GLY A 14 8.04 -6.62 0.16
C GLY A 14 8.71 -7.45 -0.93
N SER A 15 7.94 -8.28 -1.64
CA SER A 15 8.46 -9.08 -2.77
C SER A 15 8.93 -8.16 -3.90
N ALA A 16 10.06 -8.48 -4.52
CA ALA A 16 10.54 -7.78 -5.71
C ALA A 16 9.57 -7.91 -6.91
N ASP A 17 8.64 -8.86 -6.87
CA ASP A 17 7.60 -9.01 -7.89
C ASP A 17 6.53 -7.90 -7.81
N TYR A 18 6.35 -7.29 -6.64
CA TYR A 18 5.25 -6.35 -6.35
C TYR A 18 5.73 -4.97 -5.92
N PHE A 19 7.02 -4.80 -5.70
CA PHE A 19 7.61 -3.56 -5.22
C PHE A 19 8.92 -3.26 -5.94
N THR A 20 9.11 -1.99 -6.28
CA THR A 20 10.41 -1.46 -6.64
C THR A 20 11.03 -0.79 -5.42
N GLY A 21 12.31 -1.02 -5.16
CA GLY A 21 13.02 -0.46 -4.01
C GLY A 21 12.83 -1.26 -2.72
N GLN A 22 13.18 -0.66 -1.59
CA GLN A 22 13.09 -1.32 -0.28
C GLN A 22 11.76 -1.01 0.40
N VAL A 23 10.99 -2.07 0.67
CA VAL A 23 9.68 -1.99 1.33
C VAL A 23 9.64 -2.97 2.50
N ARG A 24 9.13 -2.50 3.64
CA ARG A 24 8.90 -3.29 4.84
C ARG A 24 7.41 -3.34 5.15
N ILE A 25 6.92 -4.53 5.49
CA ILE A 25 5.53 -4.80 5.85
C ILE A 25 5.49 -5.27 7.30
N ASP A 26 4.64 -4.65 8.11
CA ASP A 26 4.50 -4.87 9.55
C ASP A 26 3.04 -5.08 9.94
N ALA A 27 2.84 -5.75 11.08
CA ALA A 27 1.54 -5.93 11.74
C ALA A 27 0.38 -6.31 10.78
N PRO A 28 0.52 -7.38 9.97
CA PRO A 28 -0.55 -7.81 9.08
C PRO A 28 -1.76 -8.26 9.91
N PHE A 29 -2.95 -7.89 9.47
CA PHE A 29 -4.21 -8.29 10.09
C PHE A 29 -5.24 -8.72 9.05
N ALA A 30 -6.14 -9.60 9.48
CA ALA A 30 -7.30 -10.04 8.72
C ALA A 30 -8.45 -10.35 9.69
N GLY A 31 -9.67 -10.03 9.29
CA GLY A 31 -10.88 -10.46 9.98
C GLY A 31 -11.18 -11.92 9.72
N ASP A 32 -11.72 -12.62 10.73
CA ASP A 32 -12.23 -13.97 10.55
C ASP A 32 -13.57 -13.92 9.78
N ALA A 33 -13.86 -14.94 8.97
CA ALA A 33 -15.12 -15.03 8.25
C ALA A 33 -16.32 -14.83 9.22
N PRO A 34 -17.33 -14.05 8.85
CA PRO A 34 -17.64 -13.52 7.52
C PRO A 34 -17.01 -12.15 7.18
N ALA A 35 -16.12 -11.61 8.03
CA ALA A 35 -15.41 -10.37 7.70
C ALA A 35 -14.43 -10.60 6.54
N ARG A 36 -14.23 -9.58 5.71
CA ARG A 36 -13.31 -9.62 4.55
C ARG A 36 -12.12 -8.67 4.68
N VAL A 37 -12.14 -7.81 5.69
CA VAL A 37 -11.14 -6.76 5.89
C VAL A 37 -9.79 -7.37 6.23
N GLY A 38 -8.75 -6.84 5.60
CA GLY A 38 -7.37 -7.09 5.96
C GLY A 38 -6.52 -5.87 5.70
N GLY A 39 -5.26 -5.96 6.09
CA GLY A 39 -4.34 -4.86 5.94
C GLY A 39 -3.00 -5.08 6.61
N ALA A 40 -2.14 -4.09 6.50
CA ALA A 40 -0.83 -4.05 7.13
C ALA A 40 -0.34 -2.61 7.23
N THR A 41 0.67 -2.39 8.08
CA THR A 41 1.50 -1.18 8.01
C THR A 41 2.60 -1.41 6.99
N VAL A 42 2.78 -0.48 6.05
CA VAL A 42 3.78 -0.59 4.99
C VAL A 42 4.68 0.64 5.04
N THR A 43 5.99 0.42 5.11
CA THR A 43 7.04 1.45 5.05
C THR A 43 7.76 1.34 3.72
N PHE A 44 7.86 2.45 3.01
CA PHE A 44 8.62 2.60 1.77
C PHE A 44 9.84 3.47 2.04
N GLU A 45 11.03 2.97 1.73
CA GLU A 45 12.25 3.79 1.69
C GLU A 45 12.21 4.79 0.52
N PRO A 46 13.04 5.85 0.50
CA PRO A 46 13.06 6.82 -0.59
C PRO A 46 13.17 6.14 -1.96
N GLY A 47 12.29 6.51 -2.90
CA GLY A 47 12.20 5.90 -4.23
C GLY A 47 11.44 4.57 -4.29
N ALA A 48 11.05 3.97 -3.16
CA ALA A 48 10.34 2.71 -3.14
C ALA A 48 8.83 2.89 -3.36
N ARG A 49 8.22 1.99 -4.12
CA ARG A 49 6.80 2.03 -4.48
C ARG A 49 6.26 0.66 -4.84
N THR A 50 4.94 0.51 -4.80
CA THR A 50 4.26 -0.66 -5.35
C THR A 50 4.45 -0.75 -6.87
N ALA A 51 4.28 -1.94 -7.44
CA ALA A 51 3.87 -2.08 -8.82
C ALA A 51 2.46 -1.47 -9.02
N TRP A 52 2.06 -1.30 -10.28
CA TRP A 52 0.67 -1.02 -10.58
C TRP A 52 -0.21 -2.17 -10.10
N HIS A 53 -1.39 -1.86 -9.55
CA HIS A 53 -2.32 -2.88 -9.07
C HIS A 53 -3.75 -2.35 -8.97
N THR A 54 -4.70 -3.26 -8.74
CA THR A 54 -6.10 -2.95 -8.44
C THR A 54 -6.57 -3.70 -7.19
N HIS A 55 -7.62 -3.17 -6.55
CA HIS A 55 -8.33 -3.81 -5.44
C HIS A 55 -9.81 -4.02 -5.82
N PRO A 56 -10.37 -5.24 -5.66
CA PRO A 56 -11.71 -5.56 -6.14
C PRO A 56 -12.83 -4.84 -5.38
N LEU A 57 -12.54 -4.37 -4.15
CA LEU A 57 -13.47 -3.60 -3.32
C LEU A 57 -12.87 -2.25 -2.89
N GLY A 58 -11.83 -1.79 -3.60
CA GLY A 58 -11.10 -0.57 -3.27
C GLY A 58 -10.12 -0.74 -2.11
N GLN A 59 -9.45 0.36 -1.77
CA GLN A 59 -8.45 0.42 -0.70
C GLN A 59 -8.52 1.76 0.02
N THR A 60 -8.32 1.70 1.34
CA THR A 60 -8.06 2.87 2.18
C THR A 60 -6.62 2.87 2.63
N LEU A 61 -5.94 4.00 2.47
CA LEU A 61 -4.64 4.26 3.08
C LEU A 61 -4.78 5.30 4.19
N ILE A 62 -4.12 5.08 5.31
CA ILE A 62 -3.99 6.07 6.40
C ILE A 62 -2.51 6.35 6.58
N VAL A 63 -2.07 7.53 6.17
CA VAL A 63 -0.65 7.89 6.21
C VAL A 63 -0.26 8.24 7.64
N THR A 64 0.85 7.67 8.10
CA THR A 64 1.29 7.78 9.50
C THR A 64 2.60 8.52 9.66
N GLN A 65 3.49 8.46 8.66
CA GLN A 65 4.82 9.09 8.71
C GLN A 65 5.34 9.42 7.31
N GLY A 66 6.21 10.43 7.25
CA GLY A 66 6.97 10.76 6.04
C GLY A 66 6.16 11.50 4.98
N ARG A 67 6.60 11.41 3.73
CA ARG A 67 5.92 11.99 2.56
C ARG A 67 6.02 11.01 1.42
N GLY A 68 4.88 10.73 0.80
CA GLY A 68 4.75 9.75 -0.29
C GLY A 68 4.03 10.31 -1.51
N TRP A 69 3.95 9.47 -2.53
CA TRP A 69 3.21 9.72 -3.76
C TRP A 69 2.20 8.62 -4.01
N ILE A 70 1.09 9.01 -4.65
CA ILE A 70 0.08 8.10 -5.20
C ILE A 70 -0.31 8.59 -6.59
N GLN A 71 -0.59 7.66 -7.49
CA GLN A 71 -1.12 7.97 -8.81
C GLN A 71 -2.19 6.95 -9.22
N MET A 72 -3.31 7.46 -9.74
CA MET A 72 -4.27 6.65 -10.49
C MET A 72 -3.93 6.69 -11.97
N TRP A 73 -4.14 5.58 -12.69
CA TRP A 73 -3.73 5.47 -14.09
C TRP A 73 -4.31 6.57 -14.96
N GLY A 74 -3.45 7.31 -15.67
CA GLY A 74 -3.83 8.43 -16.52
C GLY A 74 -4.08 9.75 -15.79
N GLU A 75 -3.94 9.77 -14.47
CA GLU A 75 -4.05 10.99 -13.65
C GLU A 75 -2.68 11.52 -13.23
N LYS A 76 -2.69 12.73 -12.64
CA LYS A 76 -1.49 13.33 -12.06
C LYS A 76 -1.14 12.64 -10.75
N THR A 77 0.15 12.56 -10.45
CA THR A 77 0.65 12.10 -9.16
C THR A 77 0.27 13.11 -8.08
N GLN A 78 -0.12 12.61 -6.92
CA GLN A 78 -0.50 13.41 -5.75
C GLN A 78 0.40 13.08 -4.57
N GLU A 79 0.71 14.09 -3.76
CA GLU A 79 1.46 13.91 -2.52
C GLU A 79 0.56 13.40 -1.39
N MET A 80 1.14 12.59 -0.51
CA MET A 80 0.51 12.03 0.68
C MET A 80 1.32 12.42 1.93
N HIS A 81 0.66 12.93 2.96
CA HIS A 81 1.24 13.41 4.21
C HIS A 81 0.64 12.73 5.44
N PRO A 82 1.33 12.72 6.60
CA PRO A 82 0.81 12.10 7.81
C PRO A 82 -0.52 12.74 8.23
N GLY A 83 -1.53 11.91 8.46
CA GLY A 83 -2.90 12.34 8.75
C GLY A 83 -3.82 12.30 7.53
N ASP A 84 -3.29 12.22 6.31
CA ASP A 84 -4.12 12.03 5.11
C ASP A 84 -4.77 10.64 5.11
N ILE A 85 -6.03 10.62 4.67
CA ILE A 85 -6.80 9.41 4.42
C ILE A 85 -7.08 9.36 2.92
N VAL A 86 -6.58 8.32 2.26
CA VAL A 86 -6.72 8.15 0.82
C VAL A 86 -7.69 7.02 0.56
N TRP A 87 -8.76 7.32 -0.18
CA TRP A 87 -9.69 6.31 -0.70
C TRP A 87 -9.41 6.07 -2.18
N ILE A 88 -9.22 4.81 -2.53
CA ILE A 88 -8.95 4.36 -3.90
C ILE A 88 -10.12 3.47 -4.31
N PRO A 89 -10.94 3.88 -5.29
CA PRO A 89 -12.13 3.11 -5.68
C PRO A 89 -11.79 1.71 -6.20
N ALA A 90 -12.80 0.84 -6.18
CA ALA A 90 -12.68 -0.52 -6.70
C ALA A 90 -12.21 -0.53 -8.17
N ASP A 91 -11.35 -1.51 -8.47
CA ASP A 91 -10.79 -1.78 -9.80
C ASP A 91 -10.00 -0.62 -10.44
N VAL A 92 -9.72 0.45 -9.69
CA VAL A 92 -8.86 1.53 -10.16
C VAL A 92 -7.41 1.06 -10.17
N LYS A 93 -6.77 1.12 -11.34
CA LYS A 93 -5.34 0.87 -11.49
C LYS A 93 -4.55 2.02 -10.87
N HIS A 94 -3.73 1.73 -9.87
CA HIS A 94 -2.96 2.74 -9.15
C HIS A 94 -1.62 2.18 -8.65
N TRP A 95 -0.76 3.09 -8.20
CA TRP A 95 0.41 2.78 -7.38
C TRP A 95 0.56 3.82 -6.27
N HIS A 96 1.26 3.45 -5.21
CA HIS A 96 1.67 4.37 -4.14
C HIS A 96 3.05 3.99 -3.60
N GLY A 97 3.71 4.96 -2.95
CA GLY A 97 5.04 4.77 -2.42
C GLY A 97 5.62 6.02 -1.77
N ALA A 98 6.91 5.96 -1.47
CA ALA A 98 7.69 7.10 -1.01
C ALA A 98 7.90 8.13 -2.14
N THR A 99 8.31 9.34 -1.77
CA THR A 99 8.93 10.26 -2.74
C THR A 99 10.40 9.88 -2.98
N PRO A 100 11.11 10.48 -3.95
CA PRO A 100 12.51 10.15 -4.23
C PRO A 100 13.44 10.39 -3.03
N ASP A 101 13.11 11.34 -2.16
CA ASP A 101 14.01 11.83 -1.11
C ASP A 101 13.56 11.47 0.31
N THR A 102 12.29 11.08 0.49
CA THR A 102 11.73 10.83 1.82
C THR A 102 10.99 9.52 1.87
N ALA A 103 11.25 8.73 2.91
CA ALA A 103 10.46 7.56 3.23
C ALA A 103 8.99 7.95 3.55
N MET A 104 8.10 6.98 3.47
CA MET A 104 6.70 7.13 3.86
C MET A 104 6.17 5.83 4.50
N THR A 105 5.30 5.97 5.50
CA THR A 105 4.60 4.84 6.11
C THR A 105 3.10 5.08 6.14
N HIS A 106 2.31 4.08 5.74
CA HIS A 106 0.86 4.10 5.88
C HIS A 106 0.32 2.76 6.40
N ILE A 107 -0.92 2.78 6.88
CA ILE A 107 -1.74 1.59 7.07
C ILE A 107 -2.55 1.40 5.80
N ALA A 108 -2.39 0.26 5.13
CA ALA A 108 -3.21 -0.13 3.99
C ALA A 108 -4.33 -1.06 4.45
N ILE A 109 -5.56 -0.79 4.00
CA ILE A 109 -6.77 -1.53 4.37
C ILE A 109 -7.53 -1.86 3.10
N ALA A 110 -7.84 -3.13 2.88
CA ALA A 110 -8.62 -3.59 1.74
C ALA A 110 -9.47 -4.81 2.12
N GLU A 111 -10.53 -5.07 1.36
CA GLU A 111 -11.34 -6.27 1.50
C GLU A 111 -10.98 -7.30 0.42
N ALA A 112 -10.96 -8.58 0.81
CA ALA A 112 -10.73 -9.69 -0.11
C ALA A 112 -12.01 -10.16 -0.80
N VAL A 113 -11.91 -10.49 -2.10
CA VAL A 113 -12.91 -11.23 -2.87
C VAL A 113 -12.23 -12.51 -3.37
N ASP A 114 -12.91 -13.66 -3.23
CA ASP A 114 -12.40 -14.97 -3.63
C ASP A 114 -10.98 -15.29 -3.11
N GLY A 115 -10.69 -14.83 -1.90
CA GLY A 115 -9.41 -15.08 -1.22
C GLY A 115 -8.29 -14.10 -1.55
N SER A 116 -8.49 -13.11 -2.44
CA SER A 116 -7.50 -12.08 -2.74
C SER A 116 -8.05 -10.66 -2.59
N PRO A 117 -7.33 -9.74 -1.91
CA PRO A 117 -7.68 -8.34 -1.91
C PRO A 117 -7.04 -7.56 -3.06
N VAL A 118 -6.18 -8.15 -3.89
CA VAL A 118 -5.34 -7.40 -4.86
C VAL A 118 -5.11 -8.17 -6.14
N THR A 119 -5.05 -7.45 -7.26
CA THR A 119 -4.53 -7.92 -8.54
C THR A 119 -3.30 -7.11 -8.91
N TRP A 120 -2.14 -7.75 -8.91
CA TRP A 120 -0.87 -7.14 -9.27
C TRP A 120 -0.67 -7.06 -10.79
N LEU A 121 -0.07 -5.98 -11.25
CA LEU A 121 0.21 -5.70 -12.65
C LEU A 121 1.71 -5.39 -12.83
N GLU A 122 2.06 -4.62 -13.85
CA GLU A 122 3.45 -4.30 -14.17
C GLU A 122 4.11 -3.32 -13.19
N PRO A 123 5.45 -3.35 -13.06
CA PRO A 123 6.19 -2.34 -12.30
C PRO A 123 5.96 -0.91 -12.80
N VAL A 124 5.98 0.05 -11.89
CA VAL A 124 5.92 1.49 -12.23
C VAL A 124 7.23 1.92 -12.87
N SER A 125 7.14 2.44 -14.09
CA SER A 125 8.30 2.93 -14.83
C SER A 125 8.89 4.19 -14.20
N GLU A 126 10.17 4.48 -14.46
CA GLU A 126 10.79 5.76 -14.05
C GLU A 126 10.20 6.97 -14.79
N ALA A 127 9.42 6.75 -15.85
CA ALA A 127 8.68 7.81 -16.54
C ALA A 127 7.39 8.17 -15.76
N ASP A 128 6.69 7.16 -15.26
CA ASP A 128 5.47 7.32 -14.46
C ASP A 128 5.76 7.75 -13.02
N TYR A 129 6.93 7.39 -12.48
CA TYR A 129 7.37 7.79 -11.15
C TYR A 129 7.88 9.24 -11.10
N ARG A 130 6.97 10.19 -11.36
CA ARG A 130 7.21 11.64 -11.42
C ARG A 130 5.97 12.40 -10.90
N PRO A 131 6.14 13.62 -10.37
CA PRO A 131 5.01 14.45 -9.93
C PRO A 131 4.12 14.92 -11.09
#